data_AF-A0A8H7QBU0-F1
#
_entry.id   AF-A0A8H7QBU0-F1
#
_cell.length_a   1.000
_cell.length_b   1.000
_cell.length_c   1.000
_cell.angle_alpha   90.00
_cell.angle_beta   90.00
_cell.angle_gamma   90.00
#
_symmetry.space_group_name_H-M   'P 1'
#
loop_
_entity.id
_entity.type
_entity.pdbx_description
1 polymer ?
#
loop_
_entity_poly.entity_id
_entity_poly.type
_entity_poly.pdbx_seq_one_letter_code
_entity_poly.pdbx_strand_id
1 'polypeptide(L)'
;MQVQERDLEESRNHSNESDFSATVDPNNTTREDPPIDSAEEEKPKKQMDLLSNPIFSGFLLIVAGCALAIQAGANANLNKYGGRSFATVISFLTGLIVVLLFFVIDVTALRTPLPNSNLKAMLLKIRNNCSEAPWYAWIGGICGGYYVIINVLTVPRLGTATVLSIFVCAQIIFASIIDHFGLLGVAQRDYTVWRILASLGLVGCVVVIAKF
;
A
#
# COMPACT_ATOMS: atom_id res chain seq x y z
N MET A 1 -62.68 2.11 51.71
CA MET A 1 -61.66 2.86 50.96
C MET A 1 -60.98 1.96 49.91
N GLN A 2 -61.76 1.15 49.17
CA GLN A 2 -61.28 0.28 48.08
C GLN A 2 -62.29 0.20 46.91
N VAL A 3 -63.36 1.00 46.95
CA VAL A 3 -64.38 1.04 45.87
C VAL A 3 -64.08 2.19 44.90
N GLN A 4 -63.34 3.23 45.32
CA GLN A 4 -63.11 4.45 44.54
C GLN A 4 -61.86 4.39 43.63
N GLU A 5 -61.02 3.35 43.76
CA GLU A 5 -59.87 3.14 42.86
C GLU A 5 -60.24 2.34 41.59
N ARG A 6 -61.34 1.57 41.60
CA ARG A 6 -61.77 0.83 40.41
C ARG A 6 -62.37 1.72 39.31
N ASP A 7 -62.98 2.84 39.69
CA ASP A 7 -63.62 3.76 38.73
C ASP A 7 -62.58 4.62 37.96
N LEU A 8 -61.34 4.73 38.47
CA LEU A 8 -60.24 5.44 37.81
C LEU A 8 -59.49 4.58 36.78
N GLU A 9 -59.56 3.25 36.89
CA GLU A 9 -58.95 2.35 35.89
C GLU A 9 -59.88 2.11 34.68
N GLU A 10 -61.20 2.10 34.87
CA GLU A 10 -62.16 1.92 33.78
C GLU A 10 -62.23 3.15 32.85
N SER A 11 -62.04 4.34 33.41
CA SER A 11 -61.98 5.60 32.64
C SER A 11 -60.69 5.78 31.83
N ARG A 12 -59.63 5.03 32.13
CA ARG A 12 -58.35 5.05 31.37
C ARG A 12 -58.34 4.08 30.18
N ASN A 13 -59.22 3.07 30.17
CA ASN A 13 -59.31 2.11 29.07
C ASN A 13 -60.22 2.55 27.92
N HIS A 14 -61.08 3.55 28.14
CA HIS A 14 -62.01 4.03 27.10
C HIS A 14 -61.45 5.14 26.18
N SER A 15 -60.22 5.63 26.42
CA SER A 15 -59.63 6.74 25.65
C SER A 15 -58.65 6.31 24.54
N ASN A 16 -58.50 5.01 24.26
CA ASN A 16 -57.54 4.50 23.26
C ASN A 16 -58.17 3.84 22.03
N GLU A 17 -59.49 3.95 21.84
CA GLU A 17 -60.20 3.34 20.68
C GLU A 17 -60.78 4.37 19.68
N SER A 18 -60.38 5.65 19.75
CA SER A 18 -60.92 6.69 18.87
C SER A 18 -59.94 7.28 17.85
N ASP A 19 -58.90 6.54 17.45
CA ASP A 19 -57.95 6.98 16.41
C ASP A 19 -57.69 5.93 15.31
N PHE A 20 -58.59 4.96 15.14
CA PHE A 20 -58.60 4.08 13.97
C PHE A 20 -59.81 4.39 13.07
N SER A 21 -59.81 5.60 12.51
CA SER A 21 -60.66 5.96 11.37
C SER A 21 -59.77 6.50 10.26
N ALA A 22 -58.96 5.60 9.69
CA ALA A 22 -58.37 5.84 8.38
C ALA A 22 -59.53 5.80 7.38
N THR A 23 -60.02 6.96 6.99
CA THR A 23 -60.84 7.12 5.78
C THR A 23 -59.98 6.71 4.58
N VAL A 24 -60.04 5.43 4.21
CA VAL A 24 -59.54 4.93 2.93
C VAL A 24 -60.44 5.55 1.86
N ASP A 25 -59.96 6.64 1.27
CA ASP A 25 -60.58 7.27 0.11
C ASP A 25 -60.55 6.27 -1.06
N PRO A 26 -61.71 5.77 -1.53
CA PRO A 26 -61.77 4.73 -2.55
C PRO A 26 -61.43 5.26 -3.96
N ASN A 27 -61.12 6.54 -4.14
CA ASN A 27 -60.78 7.14 -5.42
C ASN A 27 -59.31 7.52 -5.60
N ASN A 28 -58.41 7.18 -4.67
CA ASN A 28 -56.97 7.43 -4.83
C ASN A 28 -56.22 6.24 -5.45
N THR A 29 -56.71 5.74 -6.57
CA THR A 29 -55.92 4.89 -7.49
C THR A 29 -55.19 5.79 -8.48
N THR A 30 -53.87 5.61 -8.59
CA THR A 30 -52.88 6.33 -9.43
C THR A 30 -52.32 7.64 -8.87
N ARG A 31 -51.57 7.56 -7.77
CA ARG A 31 -50.26 8.23 -7.77
C ARG A 31 -49.29 7.28 -8.46
N GLU A 32 -49.08 7.49 -9.75
CA GLU A 32 -47.89 6.99 -10.40
C GLU A 32 -46.72 7.69 -9.70
N ASP A 33 -46.03 6.95 -8.84
CA ASP A 33 -44.71 7.39 -8.40
C ASP A 33 -43.89 7.67 -9.67
N PRO A 34 -43.26 8.85 -9.80
CA PRO A 34 -42.46 9.14 -10.98
C PRO A 34 -41.45 8.00 -11.15
N PRO A 35 -41.21 7.55 -12.39
CA PRO A 35 -40.27 6.46 -12.64
C PRO A 35 -38.97 6.75 -11.90
N ILE A 36 -38.48 5.75 -11.17
CA ILE A 36 -37.14 5.75 -10.55
C ILE A 36 -36.13 5.66 -11.69
N ASP A 37 -36.06 6.71 -12.49
CA ASP A 37 -35.08 7.03 -13.49
C ASP A 37 -34.88 8.53 -13.28
N SER A 38 -34.01 8.95 -12.37
CA SER A 38 -32.59 9.00 -12.70
C SER A 38 -31.79 9.24 -11.42
N ALA A 39 -31.60 8.21 -10.60
CA ALA A 39 -30.28 8.14 -9.98
C ALA A 39 -29.36 7.78 -11.15
N GLU A 40 -28.81 8.80 -11.83
CA GLU A 40 -27.63 8.59 -12.67
C GLU A 40 -26.65 7.86 -11.78
N GLU A 41 -26.55 6.55 -11.99
CA GLU A 41 -25.53 5.70 -11.43
C GLU A 41 -24.23 6.32 -11.97
N GLU A 42 -23.63 7.22 -11.17
CA GLU A 42 -22.43 7.95 -11.53
C GLU A 42 -21.35 6.89 -11.72
N LYS A 43 -21.23 6.42 -12.97
CA LYS A 43 -20.28 5.37 -13.36
C LYS A 43 -18.96 5.75 -12.71
N PRO A 44 -18.36 4.87 -11.88
CA PRO A 44 -17.15 5.21 -11.16
C PRO A 44 -16.18 5.77 -12.16
N LYS A 45 -15.89 7.08 -12.01
CA LYS A 45 -15.09 7.85 -12.95
C LYS A 45 -13.85 7.03 -13.19
N LYS A 46 -13.69 6.49 -14.41
CA LYS A 46 -12.59 5.58 -14.76
C LYS A 46 -11.31 6.26 -14.33
N GLN A 47 -10.81 5.93 -13.13
CA GLN A 47 -9.54 6.43 -12.68
C GLN A 47 -8.59 5.92 -13.75
N MET A 48 -8.00 6.85 -14.51
CA MET A 48 -6.84 6.51 -15.30
C MET A 48 -5.83 6.05 -14.26
N ASP A 49 -5.70 4.75 -14.11
CA ASP A 49 -4.60 4.17 -13.36
C ASP A 49 -3.35 4.55 -14.14
N LEU A 50 -2.74 5.69 -13.80
CA LEU A 50 -1.57 6.21 -14.50
C LEU A 50 -0.45 5.17 -14.50
N LEU A 51 -0.42 4.28 -13.50
CA LEU A 51 0.55 3.19 -13.39
C LEU A 51 0.27 2.04 -14.37
N SER A 52 -0.95 1.93 -14.90
CA SER A 52 -1.28 0.98 -15.98
C SER A 52 -0.60 1.33 -17.30
N ASN A 53 -0.20 2.60 -17.49
CA ASN A 53 0.56 2.99 -18.66
C ASN A 53 2.04 2.58 -18.51
N PRO A 54 2.55 1.64 -19.33
CA PRO A 54 3.90 1.10 -19.17
C PRO A 54 4.98 2.17 -19.37
N ILE A 55 4.71 3.21 -20.18
CA ILE A 55 5.67 4.30 -20.43
C ILE A 55 5.83 5.14 -19.17
N PHE A 56 4.73 5.48 -18.50
CA PHE A 56 4.75 6.27 -17.27
C PHE A 56 5.41 5.50 -16.13
N SER A 57 5.03 4.24 -15.93
CA SER A 57 5.66 3.37 -14.92
C SER A 57 7.14 3.14 -15.21
N GLY A 58 7.51 2.96 -16.49
CA GLY A 58 8.90 2.88 -16.91
C GLY A 58 9.71 4.13 -16.56
N PHE A 59 9.15 5.31 -16.81
CA PHE A 59 9.77 6.59 -16.43
C PHE A 59 10.01 6.69 -14.92
N LEU A 60 9.02 6.35 -14.09
CA LEU A 60 9.17 6.36 -12.63
C LEU A 60 10.25 5.40 -12.14
N LEU A 61 10.34 4.20 -12.74
CA LEU A 61 11.38 3.23 -12.43
C LEU A 61 12.79 3.73 -12.77
N ILE A 62 12.94 4.45 -13.90
CA ILE A 62 14.21 5.06 -14.28
C ILE A 62 14.61 6.14 -13.26
N VAL A 63 13.68 7.01 -12.88
CA VAL A 63 13.94 8.06 -11.87
C VAL A 63 14.33 7.43 -10.52
N ALA A 64 13.64 6.36 -10.11
CA ALA A 64 13.97 5.62 -8.90
C ALA A 64 15.39 5.00 -8.96
N GLY A 65 15.78 4.45 -10.12
CA GLY A 65 17.14 3.94 -10.34
C GLY A 65 18.21 5.03 -10.22
N CYS A 66 17.98 6.20 -10.81
CA CYS A 66 18.85 7.36 -10.65
C CYS A 66 18.96 7.80 -9.18
N ALA A 67 17.83 7.82 -8.45
CA ALA A 67 17.81 8.16 -7.03
C ALA A 67 18.64 7.18 -6.19
N LEU A 68 18.57 5.86 -6.47
CA LEU A 68 19.42 4.86 -5.79
C LEU A 68 20.92 5.09 -6.04
N ALA A 69 21.29 5.51 -7.25
CA ALA A 69 22.68 5.85 -7.58
C ALA A 69 23.17 7.08 -6.81
N ILE A 70 22.35 8.13 -6.76
CA ILE A 70 22.63 9.34 -5.98
C ILE A 70 22.75 9.00 -4.49
N GLN A 71 21.82 8.19 -3.95
CA GLN A 71 21.84 7.77 -2.55
C GLN A 71 23.13 7.02 -2.20
N ALA A 72 23.59 6.11 -3.05
CA ALA A 72 24.84 5.38 -2.82
C ALA A 72 26.05 6.33 -2.73
N GLY A 73 26.14 7.32 -3.62
CA GLY A 73 27.19 8.36 -3.56
C GLY A 73 27.07 9.27 -2.35
N ALA A 74 25.86 9.76 -2.04
CA ALA A 74 25.59 10.65 -0.91
C ALA A 74 25.94 9.97 0.43
N ASN A 75 25.55 8.71 0.60
CA ASN A 75 25.85 7.92 1.80
C ASN A 75 27.35 7.69 1.97
N ALA A 76 28.06 7.38 0.87
CA ALA A 76 29.50 7.21 0.90
C ALA A 76 30.24 8.52 1.21
N ASN A 77 29.71 9.67 0.78
CA ASN A 77 30.25 10.97 1.12
C ASN A 77 30.00 11.32 2.59
N LEU A 78 28.78 11.09 3.09
CA LEU A 78 28.41 11.33 4.49
C LEU A 78 29.24 10.47 5.46
N ASN A 79 29.60 9.25 5.04
CA ASN A 79 30.50 8.37 5.77
C ASN A 79 31.88 9.01 6.05
N LYS A 80 32.36 9.91 5.18
CA LYS A 80 33.63 10.63 5.39
C LYS A 80 33.57 11.64 6.54
N TYR A 81 32.39 12.18 6.85
CA TYR A 81 32.21 13.25 7.84
C TYR A 81 31.69 12.73 9.19
N GLY A 82 30.73 11.80 9.18
CA GLY A 82 30.09 11.30 10.40
C GLY A 82 30.39 9.84 10.72
N GLY A 83 31.14 9.13 9.87
CA GLY A 83 31.39 7.70 9.99
C GLY A 83 30.24 6.81 9.52
N ARG A 84 30.52 5.50 9.48
CA ARG A 84 29.69 4.48 8.80
C ARG A 84 28.30 4.35 9.41
N SER A 85 28.22 4.31 10.74
CA SER A 85 26.97 4.14 11.47
C SER A 85 26.09 5.39 11.33
N PHE A 86 26.68 6.58 11.39
CA PHE A 86 25.95 7.85 11.25
C PHE A 86 25.31 7.97 9.87
N ALA A 87 26.07 7.70 8.80
CA ALA A 87 25.54 7.75 7.45
C ALA A 87 24.33 6.83 7.27
N THR A 88 24.42 5.60 7.80
CA THR A 88 23.34 4.60 7.74
C THR A 88 22.08 5.08 8.47
N VAL A 89 22.23 5.57 9.72
CA VAL A 89 21.10 6.06 10.53
C VAL A 89 20.39 7.23 9.85
N ILE A 90 21.17 8.19 9.31
CA ILE A 90 20.60 9.35 8.62
C ILE A 90 19.87 8.92 7.35
N SER A 91 20.40 7.97 6.55
CA SER A 91 19.68 7.46 5.37
C SER A 91 18.35 6.82 5.71
N PHE A 92 18.29 6.06 6.81
CA PHE A 92 17.02 5.45 7.25
C PHE A 92 16.05 6.49 7.78
N LEU A 93 16.54 7.51 8.49
CA LEU A 93 15.69 8.55 9.03
C LEU A 93 15.07 9.40 7.91
N THR A 94 15.86 9.81 6.92
CA THR A 94 15.34 10.57 5.77
C THR A 94 14.42 9.73 4.91
N GLY A 95 14.76 8.46 4.67
CA GLY A 95 13.87 7.51 3.98
C GLY A 95 12.55 7.32 4.72
N LEU A 96 12.58 7.17 6.04
CA LEU A 96 11.39 7.06 6.88
C LEU A 96 10.48 8.29 6.75
N ILE A 97 11.05 9.50 6.77
CA ILE A 97 10.28 10.73 6.58
C ILE A 97 9.55 10.72 5.23
N VAL A 98 10.24 10.36 4.15
CA VAL A 98 9.63 10.30 2.81
C VAL A 98 8.50 9.27 2.76
N VAL A 99 8.69 8.10 3.35
CA VAL A 99 7.65 7.04 3.41
C VAL A 99 6.46 7.48 4.26
N LEU A 100 6.69 8.18 5.38
CA LEU A 100 5.62 8.72 6.22
C LEU A 100 4.83 9.81 5.49
N LEU A 101 5.50 10.69 4.75
CA LEU A 101 4.82 11.69 3.92
C LEU A 101 3.97 11.04 2.84
N PHE A 102 4.51 10.02 2.16
CA PHE A 102 3.74 9.23 1.19
C PHE A 102 2.51 8.60 1.85
N PHE A 103 2.65 8.00 3.04
CA PHE A 103 1.53 7.43 3.79
C PHE A 103 0.44 8.47 4.10
N VAL A 104 0.83 9.67 4.55
CA VAL A 104 -0.13 10.74 4.83
C VAL A 104 -0.86 11.17 3.55
N ILE A 105 -0.13 11.33 2.43
CA ILE A 105 -0.73 11.69 1.13
C ILE A 105 -1.67 10.59 0.63
N ASP A 106 -1.25 9.32 0.73
CA ASP A 106 -2.05 8.18 0.28
C ASP A 106 -3.40 8.13 1.03
N VAL A 107 -3.34 8.24 2.35
CA VAL A 107 -4.51 8.25 3.22
C VAL A 107 -5.42 9.46 2.98
N THR A 108 -4.85 10.66 2.81
CA THR A 108 -5.64 11.91 2.75
C THR A 108 -6.10 12.29 1.35
N ALA A 109 -5.24 12.12 0.34
CA ALA A 109 -5.48 12.55 -1.03
C ALA A 109 -5.89 11.40 -1.96
N LEU A 110 -5.27 10.22 -1.84
CA LEU A 110 -5.60 9.05 -2.67
C LEU A 110 -6.79 8.25 -2.12
N ARG A 111 -7.27 8.60 -0.91
CA ARG A 111 -8.46 8.03 -0.24
C ARG A 111 -8.42 6.50 -0.21
N THR A 112 -7.24 5.90 -0.06
CA THR A 112 -7.15 4.47 0.25
C THR A 112 -8.00 4.21 1.49
N PRO A 113 -8.92 3.21 1.44
CA PRO A 113 -9.88 3.01 2.51
C PRO A 113 -9.11 2.65 3.78
N LEU A 114 -8.98 3.64 4.66
CA LEU A 114 -8.45 3.45 5.99
C LEU A 114 -9.28 2.35 6.66
N PRO A 115 -8.65 1.43 7.42
CA PRO A 115 -9.37 0.58 8.34
C PRO A 115 -9.98 1.43 9.48
N ASN A 116 -11.12 2.05 9.18
CA ASN A 116 -11.92 2.99 9.98
C ASN A 116 -11.21 4.29 10.40
N SER A 117 -12.00 5.38 10.49
CA SER A 117 -11.59 6.75 10.85
C SER A 117 -11.05 6.93 12.28
N ASN A 118 -10.96 5.85 13.07
CA ASN A 118 -10.46 5.87 14.43
C ASN A 118 -9.04 5.29 14.47
N LEU A 119 -8.05 6.10 14.85
CA LEU A 119 -6.65 5.68 15.01
C LEU A 119 -6.50 4.42 15.91
N LYS A 120 -7.37 4.29 16.92
CA LYS A 120 -7.45 3.12 17.81
C LYS A 120 -7.97 1.87 17.10
N ALA A 121 -8.92 2.00 16.16
CA ALA A 121 -9.42 0.91 15.34
C ALA A 121 -8.40 0.49 14.27
N MET A 122 -7.66 1.45 13.69
CA MET A 122 -6.52 1.17 12.80
C MET A 122 -5.46 0.32 13.52
N LEU A 123 -5.01 0.73 14.71
CA LEU A 123 -4.03 -0.04 15.48
C LEU A 123 -4.55 -1.44 15.88
N LEU A 124 -5.85 -1.57 16.16
CA LEU A 124 -6.46 -2.86 16.49
C LEU A 124 -6.58 -3.78 15.26
N LYS A 125 -6.90 -3.23 14.09
CA LYS A 125 -7.01 -4.00 12.83
C LYS A 125 -5.64 -4.34 12.25
N ILE A 126 -4.64 -3.48 12.40
CA ILE A 126 -3.23 -3.82 12.18
C ILE A 126 -2.88 -5.00 13.09
N ARG A 127 -3.15 -4.93 14.40
CA ARG A 127 -2.91 -6.08 15.30
C ARG A 127 -3.56 -7.38 14.83
N ASN A 128 -4.80 -7.35 14.33
CA ASN A 128 -5.52 -8.55 13.92
C ASN A 128 -5.08 -9.06 12.54
N ASN A 129 -4.93 -8.18 11.54
CA ASN A 129 -4.56 -8.57 10.16
C ASN A 129 -3.06 -8.84 10.00
N CYS A 130 -2.20 -8.23 10.82
CA CYS A 130 -0.77 -8.52 10.81
C CYS A 130 -0.48 -9.96 11.28
N SER A 131 -1.42 -10.60 11.98
CA SER A 131 -1.34 -12.02 12.31
C SER A 131 -1.63 -12.94 11.12
N GLU A 132 -2.27 -12.45 10.06
CA GLU A 132 -2.57 -13.21 8.84
C GLU A 132 -1.50 -13.02 7.76
N ALA A 133 -0.68 -11.96 7.86
CA ALA A 133 0.41 -11.73 6.93
C ALA A 133 1.51 -12.78 7.09
N PRO A 134 2.01 -13.39 5.99
CA PRO A 134 3.07 -14.38 6.08
C PRO A 134 4.34 -13.78 6.67
N TRP A 135 5.09 -14.59 7.43
CA TRP A 135 6.26 -14.11 8.18
C TRP A 135 7.30 -13.38 7.32
N TYR A 136 7.44 -13.75 6.05
CA TYR A 136 8.35 -13.14 5.10
C TYR A 136 7.93 -11.72 4.67
N ALA A 137 6.68 -11.30 4.89
CA ALA A 137 6.25 -9.93 4.59
C ALA A 137 6.96 -8.89 5.47
N TRP A 138 7.43 -9.31 6.65
CA TRP A 138 8.02 -8.44 7.67
C TRP A 138 9.53 -8.21 7.48
N ILE A 139 10.20 -9.05 6.68
CA ILE A 139 11.67 -8.99 6.56
C ILE A 139 12.15 -7.85 5.67
N GLY A 140 11.24 -7.19 4.92
CA GLY A 140 11.60 -6.15 3.94
C GLY A 140 12.42 -5.00 4.54
N GLY A 141 12.06 -4.52 5.74
CA GLY A 141 12.80 -3.47 6.44
C GLY A 141 14.22 -3.91 6.84
N ILE A 142 14.37 -5.17 7.28
CA ILE A 142 15.67 -5.75 7.64
C ILE A 142 16.56 -5.89 6.39
N CYS A 143 16.00 -6.38 5.28
CA CYS A 143 16.70 -6.49 4.00
C CYS A 143 17.17 -5.12 3.47
N GLY A 144 16.32 -4.08 3.58
CA GLY A 144 16.70 -2.71 3.25
C GLY A 144 17.84 -2.21 4.14
N GLY A 145 17.73 -2.45 5.46
CA GLY A 145 18.77 -2.20 6.47
C GLY A 145 20.13 -2.75 6.06
N TYR A 146 20.16 -4.04 5.80
CA TYR A 146 21.34 -4.77 5.35
C TYR A 146 21.91 -4.19 4.05
N TYR A 147 21.08 -3.93 3.04
CA TYR A 147 21.51 -3.32 1.77
C TYR A 147 22.28 -2.01 1.99
N VAL A 148 21.71 -1.08 2.77
CA VAL A 148 22.35 0.23 3.00
C VAL A 148 23.68 0.07 3.76
N ILE A 149 23.74 -0.81 4.76
CA ILE A 149 24.98 -1.08 5.52
C ILE A 149 26.07 -1.57 4.57
N ILE A 150 25.79 -2.60 3.76
CA ILE A 150 26.77 -3.14 2.81
C ILE A 150 27.18 -2.08 1.78
N ASN A 151 26.25 -1.27 1.33
CA ASN A 151 26.51 -0.17 0.40
C ASN A 151 27.48 0.86 1.01
N VAL A 152 27.23 1.35 2.23
CA VAL A 152 28.10 2.30 2.95
C VAL A 152 29.50 1.75 3.19
N LEU A 153 29.62 0.44 3.45
CA LEU A 153 30.90 -0.23 3.68
C LEU A 153 31.71 -0.43 2.40
N THR A 154 31.04 -0.66 1.27
CA THR A 154 31.69 -1.16 0.05
C THR A 154 31.92 -0.07 -0.98
N VAL A 155 31.03 0.92 -1.10
CA VAL A 155 31.17 2.02 -2.07
C VAL A 155 32.48 2.80 -1.93
N PRO A 156 32.98 3.13 -0.72
CA PRO A 156 34.28 3.80 -0.59
C PRO A 156 35.48 2.97 -1.07
N ARG A 157 35.32 1.64 -1.24
CA ARG A 157 36.39 0.72 -1.64
C ARG A 157 36.32 0.35 -3.13
N LEU A 158 35.12 0.06 -3.64
CA LEU A 158 34.91 -0.44 -4.99
C LEU A 158 34.36 0.63 -5.96
N GLY A 159 33.92 1.78 -5.44
CA GLY A 159 33.21 2.80 -6.20
C GLY A 159 31.72 2.47 -6.38
N THR A 160 30.91 3.50 -6.65
CA THR A 160 29.45 3.39 -6.75
C THR A 160 29.01 2.51 -7.92
N ALA A 161 29.66 2.65 -9.09
CA ALA A 161 29.29 1.90 -10.30
C ALA A 161 29.47 0.39 -10.12
N THR A 162 30.61 -0.03 -9.55
CA THR A 162 30.90 -1.44 -9.27
C THR A 162 29.93 -2.03 -8.26
N VAL A 163 29.67 -1.33 -7.15
CA VAL A 163 28.75 -1.84 -6.11
C VAL A 163 27.32 -1.97 -6.63
N LEU A 164 26.81 -0.96 -7.32
CA LEU A 164 25.43 -0.99 -7.83
C LEU A 164 25.26 -1.99 -8.98
N SER A 165 26.25 -2.14 -9.86
CA SER A 165 26.17 -3.15 -10.93
C SER A 165 26.11 -4.58 -10.36
N ILE A 166 26.91 -4.88 -9.33
CA ILE A 166 26.85 -6.17 -8.61
C ILE A 166 25.47 -6.35 -7.98
N PHE A 167 24.93 -5.32 -7.29
CA PHE A 167 23.61 -5.39 -6.68
C PHE A 167 22.50 -5.64 -7.70
N VAL A 168 22.46 -4.87 -8.78
CA VAL A 168 21.42 -5.02 -9.83
C VAL A 168 21.51 -6.40 -10.48
N CYS A 169 22.73 -6.89 -10.76
CA CYS A 169 22.92 -8.24 -11.29
C CYS A 169 22.36 -9.31 -10.33
N ALA A 170 22.74 -9.26 -9.05
CA ALA A 170 22.24 -10.19 -8.04
C ALA A 170 20.72 -10.10 -7.87
N GLN A 171 20.15 -8.88 -7.86
CA GLN A 171 18.71 -8.64 -7.76
C GLN A 171 17.96 -9.27 -8.94
N ILE A 172 18.42 -9.11 -10.17
CA ILE A 172 17.73 -9.64 -11.36
C ILE A 172 17.81 -11.17 -11.40
N ILE A 173 18.97 -11.76 -11.07
CA ILE A 173 19.13 -13.21 -10.99
C ILE A 173 18.20 -13.78 -9.92
N PHE A 174 18.22 -13.21 -8.72
CA PHE A 174 17.42 -13.70 -7.60
C PHE A 174 15.92 -13.47 -7.79
N ALA A 175 15.51 -12.32 -8.34
CA ALA A 175 14.12 -12.07 -8.73
C ALA A 175 13.63 -13.10 -9.73
N SER A 176 14.49 -13.53 -10.66
CA SER A 176 14.12 -14.55 -11.62
C SER A 176 13.98 -15.95 -11.01
N ILE A 177 14.78 -16.28 -9.99
CA ILE A 177 14.61 -17.50 -9.19
C ILE A 177 13.29 -17.46 -8.43
N ILE A 178 12.97 -16.32 -7.80
CA ILE A 178 11.69 -16.10 -7.11
C ILE A 178 10.51 -16.31 -8.07
N ASP A 179 10.54 -15.69 -9.24
CA ASP A 179 9.51 -15.84 -10.28
C ASP A 179 9.38 -17.30 -10.74
N HIS A 180 10.51 -18.00 -10.91
CA HIS A 180 10.51 -19.36 -11.44
C HIS A 180 9.85 -20.37 -10.50
N PHE A 181 10.10 -20.21 -9.19
CA PHE A 181 9.54 -21.07 -8.17
C PHE A 181 8.24 -20.52 -7.55
N GLY A 182 7.76 -19.35 -8.00
CA GLY A 182 6.57 -18.71 -7.42
C GLY A 182 6.73 -18.36 -5.93
N LEU A 183 7.97 -18.09 -5.49
CA LEU A 183 8.25 -17.84 -4.08
C LEU A 183 7.57 -16.53 -3.61
N LEU A 184 7.32 -16.40 -2.31
CA LEU A 184 6.72 -15.18 -1.72
C LEU A 184 5.30 -14.84 -2.22
N GLY A 185 4.62 -15.78 -2.90
CA GLY A 185 3.27 -15.59 -3.43
C GLY A 185 3.22 -14.82 -4.76
N VAL A 186 4.34 -14.67 -5.46
CA VAL A 186 4.32 -14.09 -6.82
C VAL A 186 3.85 -15.10 -7.85
N ALA A 187 3.28 -14.60 -8.96
CA ALA A 187 2.85 -15.44 -10.07
C ALA A 187 4.05 -16.18 -10.68
N GLN A 188 3.95 -17.51 -10.75
CA GLN A 188 5.00 -18.34 -11.31
C GLN A 188 5.20 -18.01 -12.79
N ARG A 189 6.45 -17.80 -13.20
CA ARG A 189 6.83 -17.58 -14.60
C ARG A 189 7.98 -18.49 -14.99
N ASP A 190 7.88 -19.09 -16.17
CA ASP A 190 8.95 -19.95 -16.67
C ASP A 190 10.27 -19.19 -16.82
N TYR A 191 11.34 -19.85 -16.40
CA TYR A 191 12.69 -19.32 -16.57
C TYR A 191 13.20 -19.74 -17.95
N THR A 192 12.91 -18.89 -18.94
CA THR A 192 13.26 -19.16 -20.34
C THR A 192 14.78 -19.09 -20.57
N VAL A 193 15.24 -19.76 -21.64
CA VAL A 193 16.65 -19.71 -22.08
C VAL A 193 17.14 -18.26 -22.29
N TRP A 194 16.25 -17.37 -22.74
CA TRP A 194 16.55 -15.95 -22.89
C TRP A 194 16.83 -15.23 -21.56
N ARG A 195 16.15 -15.61 -20.47
CA ARG A 195 16.44 -15.06 -19.13
C ARG A 195 17.80 -15.55 -18.62
N ILE A 196 18.16 -16.80 -18.88
CA ILE A 196 19.49 -17.33 -18.56
C ILE A 196 20.57 -16.54 -19.30
N LEU A 197 20.39 -16.35 -20.62
CA LEU A 197 21.34 -15.60 -21.44
C LEU A 197 21.46 -14.14 -20.98
N ALA A 198 20.34 -13.51 -20.63
CA ALA A 198 20.34 -12.15 -20.06
C ALA A 198 21.08 -12.10 -18.71
N SER A 199 20.86 -13.07 -17.82
CA SER A 199 21.57 -13.17 -16.54
C SER A 199 23.08 -13.33 -16.73
N LEU A 200 23.52 -14.17 -17.68
CA LEU A 200 24.94 -14.29 -18.04
C LEU A 200 25.51 -12.98 -18.61
N GLY A 201 24.74 -12.29 -19.46
CA GLY A 201 25.10 -10.98 -19.99
C GLY A 201 25.31 -9.94 -18.89
N LEU A 202 24.42 -9.90 -17.88
CA LEU A 202 24.56 -9.02 -16.72
C LEU A 202 25.85 -9.29 -15.94
N VAL A 203 26.20 -10.56 -15.70
CA VAL A 203 27.47 -10.92 -15.05
C VAL A 203 28.65 -10.42 -15.88
N GLY A 204 28.59 -10.58 -17.21
CA GLY A 204 29.59 -10.02 -18.12
C GLY A 204 29.75 -8.51 -17.98
N CYS A 205 28.64 -7.76 -17.97
CA CYS A 205 28.67 -6.30 -17.75
C CYS A 205 29.31 -5.93 -16.41
N VAL A 206 28.99 -6.65 -15.33
CA VAL A 206 29.59 -6.43 -14.01
C VAL A 206 31.10 -6.66 -14.03
N VAL A 207 31.58 -7.72 -14.68
CA VAL A 207 33.03 -7.99 -14.78
C VAL A 207 33.76 -6.88 -15.51
N VAL A 208 33.17 -6.34 -16.59
CA VAL A 208 33.76 -5.22 -17.32
C VAL A 208 33.80 -3.96 -16.44
N ILE A 209 32.70 -3.60 -15.80
CA ILE A 209 32.62 -2.41 -14.91
C ILE A 209 33.56 -2.55 -13.71
N ALA A 210 33.71 -3.75 -13.15
CA ALA A 210 34.56 -3.97 -11.99
C ALA A 210 36.07 -3.92 -12.34
N LYS A 211 36.43 -4.12 -13.61
CA LYS A 211 37.81 -4.23 -14.07
C LYS A 211 38.37 -2.93 -14.66
N PHE A 212 37.52 -2.09 -15.27
CA PHE A 212 37.90 -0.87 -15.97
C PHE A 212 37.19 0.34 -15.39
#